data_AF-A0A7X6TWK5-F1
#
_entry.id   AF-A0A7X6TWK5-F1
#
_cell.length_a   1.000
_cell.length_b   1.000
_cell.length_c   1.000
_cell.angle_alpha   90.00
_cell.angle_beta   90.00
_cell.angle_gamma   90.00
#
_symmetry.space_group_name_H-M   'P 1'
#
loop_
_entity.id
_entity.type
_entity.pdbx_description
1 polymer ?
#
loop_
_entity_poly.entity_id
_entity_poly.type
_entity_poly.pdbx_seq_one_letter_code
_entity_poly.pdbx_strand_id
1 'polypeptide(L)'
;MPTHEFAIPTGRLLTSSHKNHPNQEDLAHKLALNFNKTSSGQNSNTRKIVKTKVTSSSNQRKKAKKRQGKSKGPLKLLALFLLLILVLFTGKELFPNSFAKNELIEDDFVSPYIYVLNRTDHSVEFTKNSDTKIYPASLVKIMTTLVALEQIDDLSEVAPVDVPTYQDMVSRNASMAGFFGREPVTYRDLLYGTILSSGGEAANSLAVNVSGDVASFVELMNAKAKQLDLKSTHFTSPEGLHHKEQYT
;
A
#
# COMPACT_ATOMS: atom_id res chain seq x y z
N MET A 1 38.56 -29.75 42.41
CA MET A 1 38.34 -28.38 42.94
C MET A 1 39.72 -27.72 43.08
N PRO A 2 39.89 -26.44 42.74
CA PRO A 2 38.97 -25.36 43.07
C PRO A 2 38.03 -24.95 41.94
N THR A 3 36.87 -24.50 42.39
CA THR A 3 35.70 -23.99 41.69
C THR A 3 35.87 -22.50 41.42
N HIS A 4 35.66 -22.07 40.18
CA HIS A 4 35.44 -20.65 39.89
C HIS A 4 33.95 -20.35 39.98
N GLU A 5 33.60 -19.71 41.09
CA GLU A 5 32.30 -19.18 41.45
C GLU A 5 32.10 -17.85 40.70
N PHE A 6 31.21 -17.83 39.71
CA PHE A 6 30.77 -16.58 39.07
C PHE A 6 29.63 -15.99 39.89
N ALA A 7 29.96 -14.95 40.66
CA ALA A 7 29.00 -14.13 41.38
C ALA A 7 28.13 -13.31 40.41
N ILE A 8 26.81 -13.46 40.53
CA ILE A 8 25.81 -12.61 39.88
C ILE A 8 25.62 -11.36 40.76
N PRO A 9 25.77 -10.13 40.26
CA PRO A 9 25.38 -8.95 41.01
C PRO A 9 23.86 -8.75 40.90
N THR A 10 23.18 -8.99 42.01
CA THR A 10 21.81 -8.52 42.26
C THR A 10 21.77 -7.00 42.42
N GLY A 11 20.85 -6.34 41.71
CA GLY A 11 20.16 -5.15 42.21
C GLY A 11 20.49 -3.81 41.55
N ARG A 12 19.59 -3.37 40.64
CA ARG A 12 19.10 -1.99 40.66
C ARG A 12 17.68 -1.92 40.10
N LEU A 13 16.71 -1.81 41.02
CA LEU A 13 15.34 -1.39 40.72
C LEU A 13 15.39 0.05 40.21
N LEU A 14 15.10 0.25 38.91
CA LEU A 14 14.74 1.55 38.37
C LEU A 14 13.21 1.61 38.29
N THR A 15 12.62 2.41 39.15
CA THR A 15 11.22 2.80 39.10
C THR A 15 11.00 3.72 37.89
N SER A 16 10.36 3.22 36.83
CA SER A 16 9.93 4.07 35.72
C SER A 16 8.62 4.79 36.10
N SER A 17 8.73 6.10 36.25
CA SER A 17 7.62 7.05 36.33
C SER A 17 6.70 6.91 35.11
N HIS A 18 5.44 6.54 35.37
CA HIS A 18 4.37 6.50 34.39
C HIS A 18 4.07 7.92 33.89
N LYS A 19 4.56 8.27 32.69
CA LYS A 19 3.98 9.37 31.90
C LYS A 19 2.96 8.77 30.94
N ASN A 20 1.69 9.09 31.18
CA ASN A 20 0.56 8.77 30.32
C ASN A 20 0.79 9.31 28.90
N HIS A 21 1.03 8.41 27.95
CA HIS A 21 0.87 8.69 26.53
C HIS A 21 -0.60 8.49 26.15
N PRO A 22 -1.22 9.40 25.38
CA PRO A 22 -2.60 9.22 24.93
C PRO A 22 -2.71 8.01 23.99
N ASN A 23 -3.75 7.20 24.22
CA ASN A 23 -4.11 6.03 23.42
C ASN A 23 -4.22 6.41 21.93
N GLN A 24 -3.54 5.66 21.05
CA GLN A 24 -3.54 5.91 19.60
C GLN A 24 -4.94 5.81 18.97
N GLU A 25 -5.89 5.16 19.63
CA GLU A 25 -7.29 5.11 19.21
C GLU A 25 -8.01 6.48 19.36
N ASP A 26 -7.59 7.33 20.30
CA ASP A 26 -8.23 8.64 20.53
C ASP A 26 -7.81 9.69 19.47
N LEU A 27 -6.67 9.48 18.81
CA LEU A 27 -6.18 10.33 17.72
C LEU A 27 -6.91 10.03 16.40
N ALA A 28 -7.23 8.76 16.14
CA ALA A 28 -8.00 8.34 14.98
C ALA A 28 -9.46 8.85 15.04
N HIS A 29 -10.06 8.86 16.24
CA HIS A 29 -11.42 9.35 16.44
C HIS A 29 -11.54 10.89 16.30
N LYS A 30 -10.51 11.65 16.68
CA LYS A 30 -10.45 13.11 16.52
C LYS A 30 -10.24 13.55 15.06
N LEU A 31 -9.59 12.73 14.24
CA LEU A 31 -9.40 13.02 12.81
C LEU A 31 -10.67 12.72 11.99
N ALA A 32 -11.45 11.70 12.36
CA ALA A 32 -12.72 11.36 11.70
C ALA A 32 -13.82 12.42 11.91
N LEU A 33 -13.81 13.14 13.04
CA LEU A 33 -14.82 14.18 13.33
C LEU A 33 -14.60 15.50 12.58
N ASN A 34 -13.38 15.77 12.10
CA ASN A 34 -13.07 16.99 11.36
C ASN A 34 -13.34 16.89 9.85
N PHE A 35 -13.50 15.68 9.29
CA PHE A 35 -13.84 15.50 7.88
C PHE A 35 -15.35 15.64 7.57
N ASN A 36 -16.23 15.55 8.57
CA ASN A 36 -17.69 15.62 8.38
C ASN A 36 -18.31 17.02 8.53
N LYS A 37 -17.49 18.09 8.62
CA LYS A 37 -17.99 19.47 8.73
C LYS A 37 -17.93 20.30 7.45
N THR A 38 -17.50 19.73 6.33
CA THR A 38 -17.41 20.44 5.04
C THR A 38 -18.21 19.76 3.94
N SER A 39 -19.42 19.26 4.24
CA SER A 39 -20.38 18.93 3.18
C SER A 39 -21.82 18.89 3.72
N SER A 40 -22.34 20.03 4.14
CA SER A 40 -23.80 20.21 4.33
C SER A 40 -24.18 21.66 4.10
N GLY A 41 -24.70 21.97 2.92
CA GLY A 41 -25.07 23.34 2.56
C GLY A 41 -25.96 23.42 1.32
N GLN A 42 -27.23 23.02 1.49
CA GLN A 42 -28.42 23.59 0.82
C GLN A 42 -28.56 23.34 -0.71
N ASN A 43 -29.75 23.19 -1.31
CA ASN A 43 -31.13 23.31 -0.85
C ASN A 43 -32.05 22.55 -1.84
N SER A 44 -33.07 21.89 -1.30
CA SER A 44 -34.19 21.30 -2.02
C SER A 44 -35.39 22.25 -2.00
N ASN A 45 -36.09 22.41 -3.13
CA ASN A 45 -37.49 22.88 -3.26
C ASN A 45 -37.85 22.79 -4.76
N THR A 46 -38.99 22.31 -5.27
CA THR A 46 -40.24 21.74 -4.73
C THR A 46 -41.04 21.21 -5.93
N ARG A 47 -41.75 20.08 -5.73
CA ARG A 47 -43.04 19.65 -6.30
C ARG A 47 -43.35 19.82 -7.81
N LYS A 48 -43.64 18.67 -8.46
CA LYS A 48 -44.70 18.57 -9.48
C LYS A 48 -45.32 17.17 -9.50
N ILE A 49 -46.54 17.03 -8.97
CA ILE A 49 -47.49 15.98 -9.36
C ILE A 49 -48.87 16.63 -9.40
N VAL A 50 -49.48 16.73 -10.59
CA VAL A 50 -50.93 16.71 -10.76
C VAL A 50 -51.26 15.98 -12.06
N LYS A 51 -52.24 15.09 -11.92
CA LYS A 51 -52.76 14.11 -12.89
C LYS A 51 -53.54 14.76 -14.04
N THR A 52 -53.51 14.05 -15.16
CA THR A 52 -54.39 14.12 -16.33
C THR A 52 -55.86 13.89 -15.99
N LYS A 53 -56.76 14.63 -16.66
CA LYS A 53 -58.12 14.15 -16.94
C LYS A 53 -58.60 14.67 -18.30
N VAL A 54 -59.19 13.72 -19.02
CA VAL A 54 -59.82 13.76 -20.34
C VAL A 54 -61.11 14.58 -20.33
N THR A 55 -61.42 15.30 -21.41
CA THR A 55 -62.75 15.34 -22.05
C THR A 55 -62.70 15.95 -23.46
N SER A 56 -63.70 15.56 -24.24
CA SER A 56 -63.93 15.61 -25.68
C SER A 56 -64.60 16.88 -26.22
N SER A 57 -64.52 17.01 -27.57
CA SER A 57 -65.63 17.34 -28.49
C SER A 57 -65.60 18.68 -29.26
N SER A 58 -65.84 18.50 -30.57
CA SER A 58 -66.60 19.33 -31.54
C SER A 58 -66.05 20.63 -32.13
N ASN A 59 -65.80 20.53 -33.45
CA ASN A 59 -66.24 21.40 -34.55
C ASN A 59 -66.37 22.93 -34.33
N GLN A 60 -65.67 23.72 -35.15
CA GLN A 60 -66.31 24.56 -36.18
C GLN A 60 -65.30 25.30 -37.09
N ARG A 61 -65.69 25.41 -38.37
CA ARG A 61 -65.07 26.17 -39.47
C ARG A 61 -64.91 27.67 -39.14
N LYS A 62 -63.86 28.33 -39.65
CA LYS A 62 -63.96 29.56 -40.49
C LYS A 62 -62.60 30.10 -40.96
N LYS A 63 -62.67 30.81 -42.10
CA LYS A 63 -61.62 31.25 -43.01
C LYS A 63 -60.83 32.49 -42.54
N ALA A 64 -59.65 32.64 -43.15
CA ALA A 64 -59.00 33.88 -43.59
C ALA A 64 -58.40 34.84 -42.55
N LYS A 65 -57.07 35.06 -42.62
CA LYS A 65 -56.48 36.26 -43.28
C LYS A 65 -54.96 36.24 -43.14
N LYS A 66 -54.30 36.33 -44.30
CA LYS A 66 -52.88 36.59 -44.50
C LYS A 66 -52.55 37.96 -43.87
N ARG A 67 -51.77 37.97 -42.79
CA ARG A 67 -51.09 39.17 -42.29
C ARG A 67 -49.59 38.91 -42.33
N GLN A 68 -48.92 39.66 -43.20
CA GLN A 68 -47.48 39.73 -43.32
C GLN A 68 -46.87 40.16 -41.97
N GLY A 69 -46.14 39.25 -41.35
CA GLY A 69 -45.14 39.57 -40.34
C GLY A 69 -43.81 39.04 -40.86
N LYS A 70 -42.86 39.92 -41.16
CA LYS A 70 -41.49 39.55 -41.51
C LYS A 70 -40.93 38.65 -40.40
N SER A 71 -40.91 37.35 -40.66
CA SER A 71 -40.30 36.34 -39.79
C SER A 71 -38.81 36.61 -39.71
N LYS A 72 -38.36 37.31 -38.67
CA LYS A 72 -36.95 37.29 -38.23
C LYS A 72 -36.64 36.00 -37.45
N GLY A 73 -37.40 34.92 -37.69
CA GLY A 73 -37.35 33.65 -36.98
C GLY A 73 -36.15 32.75 -37.31
N PRO A 74 -35.76 32.55 -38.60
CA PRO A 74 -34.70 31.59 -38.92
C PRO A 74 -33.30 32.17 -38.67
N LEU A 75 -33.11 33.47 -38.84
CA LEU A 75 -31.80 34.11 -38.72
C LEU A 75 -31.33 34.20 -37.25
N LYS A 76 -32.26 34.44 -36.31
CA LYS A 76 -31.95 34.41 -34.87
C LYS A 76 -31.63 33.00 -34.38
N LEU A 77 -32.32 31.99 -34.93
CA LEU A 77 -32.07 30.58 -34.61
C LEU A 77 -30.70 30.15 -35.13
N LEU A 78 -30.34 30.55 -36.36
CA LEU A 78 -29.04 30.28 -36.96
C LEU A 78 -27.91 30.97 -36.18
N ALA A 79 -28.10 32.23 -35.77
CA ALA A 79 -27.14 32.94 -34.94
C ALA A 79 -26.96 32.28 -33.55
N LEU A 80 -28.03 31.78 -32.94
CA LEU A 80 -27.96 31.06 -31.67
C LEU A 80 -27.24 29.71 -31.83
N PHE A 81 -27.45 29.02 -32.95
CA PHE A 81 -26.79 27.76 -33.27
C PHE A 81 -25.29 27.96 -33.56
N LEU A 82 -24.93 29.01 -34.29
CA LEU A 82 -23.53 29.39 -34.52
C LEU A 82 -22.85 29.84 -33.22
N LEU A 83 -23.55 30.55 -32.33
CA LEU A 83 -23.05 30.90 -31.00
C LEU A 83 -22.84 29.64 -30.14
N LEU A 84 -23.74 28.67 -30.21
CA LEU A 84 -23.61 27.39 -29.49
C LEU A 84 -22.41 26.60 -30.01
N ILE A 85 -22.22 26.52 -31.33
CA ILE A 85 -21.04 25.87 -31.94
C ILE A 85 -19.76 26.59 -31.54
N LEU A 86 -19.76 27.93 -31.54
CA LEU A 86 -18.62 28.73 -31.09
C LEU A 86 -18.30 28.44 -29.62
N VAL A 87 -19.30 28.38 -28.75
CA VAL A 87 -19.15 28.04 -27.32
C VAL A 87 -18.70 26.60 -27.11
N LEU A 88 -19.13 25.65 -27.96
CA LEU A 88 -18.66 24.27 -27.92
C LEU A 88 -17.23 24.11 -28.45
N PHE A 89 -16.81 24.98 -29.37
CA PHE A 89 -15.46 25.00 -29.95
C PHE A 89 -14.46 25.70 -29.01
N THR A 90 -14.86 26.82 -28.40
CA THR A 90 -14.04 27.56 -27.40
C THR A 90 -14.15 26.96 -26.00
N GLY A 91 -15.23 26.25 -25.69
CA GLY A 91 -15.44 25.58 -24.39
C GLY A 91 -14.42 24.48 -24.12
N LYS A 92 -13.89 23.84 -25.17
CA LYS A 92 -12.78 22.87 -25.05
C LYS A 92 -11.46 23.51 -24.61
N GLU A 93 -11.29 24.80 -24.91
CA GLU A 93 -10.12 25.59 -24.53
C GLU A 93 -10.31 26.30 -23.17
N LEU A 94 -11.56 26.57 -22.77
CA LEU A 94 -11.92 27.23 -21.50
C LEU A 94 -12.10 26.27 -20.32
N PHE A 95 -12.39 25.00 -20.60
CA PHE A 95 -12.33 23.92 -19.63
C PHE A 95 -11.21 22.97 -20.06
N PRO A 96 -9.92 23.34 -19.86
CA PRO A 96 -8.90 22.31 -19.77
C PRO A 96 -9.43 21.26 -18.78
N ASN A 97 -9.19 19.99 -19.07
CA ASN A 97 -9.49 18.90 -18.14
C ASN A 97 -8.64 19.10 -16.87
N SER A 98 -8.99 20.06 -16.02
CA SER A 98 -8.29 20.44 -14.80
C SER A 98 -8.68 19.53 -13.63
N PHE A 99 -9.10 18.31 -13.94
CA PHE A 99 -8.63 17.19 -13.13
C PHE A 99 -7.21 16.89 -13.59
N ALA A 100 -6.30 17.85 -13.35
CA ALA A 100 -4.90 17.53 -13.28
C ALA A 100 -4.81 16.46 -12.19
N LYS A 101 -4.68 15.19 -12.60
CA LYS A 101 -3.94 14.25 -11.77
C LYS A 101 -2.67 15.02 -11.45
N ASN A 102 -2.38 15.26 -10.17
CA ASN A 102 -1.07 15.75 -9.78
C ASN A 102 -0.09 14.75 -10.38
N GLU A 103 0.48 15.07 -11.54
CA GLU A 103 1.55 14.26 -12.12
C GLU A 103 2.64 14.29 -11.07
N LEU A 104 2.96 13.12 -10.53
CA LEU A 104 4.05 12.98 -9.60
C LEU A 104 5.31 13.34 -10.38
N ILE A 105 5.88 14.52 -10.12
CA ILE A 105 7.08 14.99 -10.81
C ILE A 105 8.27 14.26 -10.21
N GLU A 106 9.12 13.68 -11.07
CA GLU A 106 10.24 12.84 -10.66
C GLU A 106 11.24 13.52 -9.72
N ASP A 107 11.39 14.84 -9.84
CA ASP A 107 12.29 15.69 -9.05
C ASP A 107 11.80 15.99 -7.63
N ASP A 108 10.54 15.72 -7.31
CA ASP A 108 10.01 15.95 -5.95
C ASP A 108 10.50 14.89 -4.94
N PHE A 109 11.07 13.78 -5.42
CA PHE A 109 11.44 12.64 -4.58
C PHE A 109 12.95 12.43 -4.50
N VAL A 110 13.45 12.43 -3.25
CA VAL A 110 14.86 12.14 -2.91
C VAL A 110 15.23 10.67 -3.17
N SER A 111 14.26 9.74 -3.13
CA SER A 111 14.54 8.32 -3.35
C SER A 111 15.01 8.07 -4.80
N PRO A 112 16.12 7.35 -5.00
CA PRO A 112 16.61 7.02 -6.34
C PRO A 112 15.76 5.96 -7.07
N TYR A 113 14.99 5.14 -6.32
CA TYR A 113 14.19 4.03 -6.86
C TYR A 113 12.78 4.07 -6.28
N ILE A 114 11.76 4.03 -7.14
CA ILE A 114 10.34 4.11 -6.75
C ILE A 114 9.51 3.26 -7.71
N TYR A 115 8.54 2.52 -7.16
CA TYR A 115 7.50 1.83 -7.93
C TYR A 115 6.17 1.93 -7.16
N VAL A 116 5.14 2.48 -7.80
CA VAL A 116 3.80 2.66 -7.20
C VAL A 116 2.78 1.90 -8.03
N LEU A 117 2.20 0.87 -7.42
CA LEU A 117 1.20 0.00 -8.01
C LEU A 117 -0.17 0.23 -7.37
N ASN A 118 -1.20 0.46 -8.18
CA ASN A 118 -2.58 0.39 -7.73
C ASN A 118 -2.99 -1.08 -7.56
N ARG A 119 -3.35 -1.48 -6.34
CA ARG A 119 -3.71 -2.87 -6.04
C ARG A 119 -5.10 -3.28 -6.56
N THR A 120 -5.93 -2.34 -7.02
CA THR A 120 -7.31 -2.62 -7.45
C THR A 120 -7.39 -3.05 -8.91
N ASP A 121 -6.69 -2.33 -9.79
CA ASP A 121 -6.68 -2.54 -11.24
C ASP A 121 -5.29 -2.91 -11.77
N HIS A 122 -4.28 -3.00 -10.89
CA HIS A 122 -2.89 -3.32 -11.21
C HIS A 122 -2.21 -2.30 -12.14
N SER A 123 -2.74 -1.08 -12.24
CA SER A 123 -2.07 0.00 -12.96
C SER A 123 -0.80 0.45 -12.23
N VAL A 124 0.23 0.76 -13.02
CA VAL A 124 1.43 1.44 -12.52
C VAL A 124 1.15 2.93 -12.57
N GLU A 125 1.10 3.57 -11.39
CA GLU A 125 0.79 5.00 -11.28
C GLU A 125 2.06 5.87 -11.35
N PHE A 126 3.21 5.33 -10.94
CA PHE A 126 4.49 6.04 -10.98
C PHE A 126 5.69 5.10 -10.85
N THR A 127 6.78 5.41 -11.55
CA THR A 127 8.06 4.69 -11.47
C THR A 127 9.24 5.65 -11.56
N LYS A 128 10.31 5.35 -10.83
CA LYS A 128 11.63 5.99 -10.94
C LYS A 128 12.69 4.91 -10.83
N ASN A 129 13.45 4.66 -11.89
CA ASN A 129 14.51 3.63 -11.96
C ASN A 129 14.13 2.23 -11.42
N SER A 130 12.86 1.82 -11.50
CA SER A 130 12.32 0.67 -10.75
C SER A 130 12.89 -0.69 -11.14
N ASP A 131 13.43 -0.84 -12.35
CA ASP A 131 14.02 -2.10 -12.84
C ASP A 131 15.53 -2.21 -12.52
N THR A 132 16.09 -1.21 -11.84
CA THR A 132 17.51 -1.20 -11.47
C THR A 132 17.77 -2.21 -10.37
N LYS A 133 18.69 -3.14 -10.62
CA LYS A 133 19.15 -4.11 -9.61
C LYS A 133 19.88 -3.38 -8.49
N ILE A 134 19.33 -3.47 -7.28
CA ILE A 134 19.93 -2.88 -6.08
C ILE A 134 19.96 -3.88 -4.94
N TYR A 135 20.80 -3.60 -3.96
CA TYR A 135 20.84 -4.41 -2.74
C TYR A 135 19.55 -4.21 -1.91
N PRO A 136 18.75 -5.26 -1.67
CA PRO A 136 17.45 -5.15 -0.98
C PRO A 136 17.54 -4.92 0.54
N ALA A 137 18.70 -5.16 1.15
CA ALA A 137 18.85 -5.21 2.61
C ALA A 137 17.77 -6.09 3.27
N SER A 138 17.20 -5.66 4.40
CA SER A 138 16.18 -6.42 5.13
C SER A 138 14.89 -6.72 4.35
N LEU A 139 14.65 -6.11 3.17
CA LEU A 139 13.48 -6.47 2.34
C LEU A 139 13.52 -7.93 1.88
N VAL A 140 14.70 -8.56 1.87
CA VAL A 140 14.88 -10.01 1.66
C VAL A 140 13.96 -10.84 2.55
N LYS A 141 13.71 -10.39 3.79
CA LYS A 141 12.89 -11.12 4.76
C LYS A 141 11.44 -11.30 4.32
N ILE A 142 10.94 -10.51 3.35
CA ILE A 142 9.64 -10.75 2.70
C ILE A 142 9.64 -12.10 1.99
N MET A 143 10.69 -12.42 1.22
CA MET A 143 10.83 -13.71 0.55
C MET A 143 11.07 -14.83 1.57
N THR A 144 11.90 -14.59 2.59
CA THR A 144 12.15 -15.55 3.67
C THR A 144 10.85 -15.98 4.35
N THR A 145 10.02 -15.01 4.75
CA THR A 145 8.72 -15.28 5.37
C THR A 145 7.78 -16.02 4.42
N LEU A 146 7.70 -15.60 3.15
CA LEU A 146 6.84 -16.25 2.15
C LEU A 146 7.22 -17.74 1.98
N VAL A 147 8.50 -18.01 1.74
CA VAL A 147 8.98 -19.38 1.50
C VAL A 147 8.80 -20.24 2.74
N ALA A 148 9.14 -19.74 3.92
CA ALA A 148 8.96 -20.49 5.16
C ALA A 148 7.49 -20.86 5.41
N LEU A 149 6.56 -19.91 5.22
CA LEU A 149 5.13 -20.16 5.39
C LEU A 149 4.58 -21.25 4.45
N GLU A 150 5.17 -21.43 3.27
CA GLU A 150 4.76 -22.50 2.36
C GLU A 150 5.30 -23.89 2.74
N GLN A 151 6.29 -23.96 3.64
CA GLN A 151 6.89 -25.22 4.09
C GLN A 151 6.43 -25.65 5.49
N ILE A 152 5.74 -24.78 6.24
CA ILE A 152 5.36 -25.04 7.63
C ILE A 152 3.86 -25.37 7.72
N ASP A 153 3.55 -26.57 8.19
CA ASP A 153 2.16 -27.02 8.38
C ASP A 153 1.55 -26.53 9.72
N ASP A 154 2.34 -26.49 10.80
CA ASP A 154 1.91 -26.06 12.12
C ASP A 154 2.80 -24.93 12.68
N LEU A 155 2.25 -23.72 12.72
CA LEU A 155 2.94 -22.54 13.26
C LEU A 155 3.20 -22.61 14.78
N SER A 156 2.56 -23.53 15.50
CA SER A 156 2.77 -23.74 16.93
C SER A 156 3.85 -24.77 17.25
N GLU A 157 4.37 -25.47 16.24
CA GLU A 157 5.50 -26.38 16.42
C GLU A 157 6.75 -25.63 16.88
N VAL A 158 7.51 -26.28 17.76
CA VAL A 158 8.76 -25.74 18.33
C VAL A 158 9.85 -25.75 17.26
N ALA A 159 10.39 -24.57 16.99
CA ALA A 159 11.48 -24.33 16.05
C ALA A 159 12.57 -23.54 16.79
N PRO A 160 13.52 -24.21 17.46
CA PRO A 160 14.48 -23.54 18.32
C PRO A 160 15.40 -22.59 17.54
N VAL A 161 15.85 -21.53 18.20
CA VAL A 161 16.86 -20.62 17.63
C VAL A 161 18.17 -21.37 17.44
N ASP A 162 18.68 -21.35 16.21
CA ASP A 162 19.92 -22.03 15.84
C ASP A 162 21.14 -21.27 16.39
N VAL A 163 22.06 -21.98 17.03
CA VAL A 163 23.18 -21.35 17.76
C VAL A 163 24.23 -20.76 16.82
N PRO A 164 24.75 -21.50 15.81
CA PRO A 164 25.69 -20.94 14.85
C PRO A 164 25.19 -19.65 14.22
N THR A 165 23.94 -19.63 13.74
CA THR A 165 23.39 -18.45 13.06
C THR A 165 23.10 -17.30 14.03
N TYR A 166 22.64 -17.58 15.26
CA TYR A 166 22.55 -16.57 16.33
C TYR A 166 23.91 -15.91 16.60
N GLN A 167 24.97 -16.71 16.75
CA GLN A 167 26.31 -16.20 17.02
C GLN A 167 26.85 -15.34 15.86
N ASP A 168 26.62 -15.76 14.61
CA ASP A 168 26.99 -14.96 13.44
C ASP A 168 26.30 -13.59 13.49
N MET A 169 25.00 -13.55 13.79
CA MET A 169 24.21 -12.31 13.85
C MET A 169 24.66 -11.36 14.95
N VAL A 170 24.98 -11.90 16.13
CA VAL A 170 25.59 -11.12 17.20
C VAL A 170 26.94 -10.55 16.75
N SER A 171 27.79 -11.38 16.15
CA SER A 171 29.15 -10.97 15.75
C SER A 171 29.16 -9.87 14.67
N ARG A 172 28.14 -9.86 13.81
CA ARG A 172 27.97 -8.91 12.72
C ARG A 172 27.18 -7.67 13.12
N ASN A 173 26.79 -7.56 14.40
CA ASN A 173 25.93 -6.50 14.93
C ASN A 173 24.68 -6.31 14.07
N ALA A 174 24.05 -7.43 13.68
CA ALA A 174 22.85 -7.44 12.88
C ALA A 174 21.63 -6.94 13.69
N SER A 175 20.53 -6.66 12.99
CA SER A 175 19.25 -6.47 13.66
C SER A 175 18.82 -7.79 14.33
N MET A 176 18.33 -7.71 15.56
CA MET A 176 17.94 -8.85 16.38
C MET A 176 16.51 -8.66 16.88
N ALA A 177 15.72 -9.74 16.87
CA ALA A 177 14.41 -9.80 17.53
C ALA A 177 14.51 -9.93 19.06
N GLY A 178 15.66 -10.39 19.56
CA GLY A 178 15.96 -10.47 21.00
C GLY A 178 15.94 -11.89 21.57
N PHE A 179 15.90 -12.91 20.72
CA PHE A 179 16.00 -14.30 21.14
C PHE A 179 17.45 -14.69 21.45
N PHE A 180 17.61 -15.79 22.18
CA PHE A 180 18.90 -16.40 22.49
C PHE A 180 19.08 -17.75 21.78
N GLY A 181 20.33 -18.14 21.48
CA GLY A 181 20.61 -19.44 20.91
C GLY A 181 20.07 -20.59 21.77
N ARG A 182 19.46 -21.60 21.13
CA ARG A 182 18.70 -22.73 21.73
C ARG A 182 17.38 -22.35 22.39
N GLU A 183 16.94 -21.11 22.33
CA GLU A 183 15.64 -20.73 22.91
C GLU A 183 14.51 -21.52 22.22
N PRO A 184 13.63 -22.21 22.98
CA PRO A 184 12.60 -23.08 22.44
C PRO A 184 11.38 -22.26 22.01
N VAL A 185 11.52 -21.52 20.92
CA VAL A 185 10.45 -20.70 20.32
C VAL A 185 9.62 -21.51 19.32
N THR A 186 8.48 -20.98 18.91
CA THR A 186 7.66 -21.58 17.83
C THR A 186 8.01 -20.99 16.46
N TYR A 187 7.59 -21.66 15.38
CA TYR A 187 7.67 -21.07 14.03
C TYR A 187 6.97 -19.70 13.96
N ARG A 188 5.82 -19.53 14.64
CA ARG A 188 5.13 -18.25 14.73
C ARG A 188 5.99 -17.14 15.33
N ASP A 189 6.74 -17.46 16.39
CA ASP A 189 7.63 -16.50 17.05
C ASP A 189 8.79 -16.09 16.13
N LEU A 190 9.39 -17.05 15.43
CA LEU A 190 10.44 -16.76 14.44
C LEU A 190 9.92 -15.91 13.28
N LEU A 191 8.71 -16.19 12.78
CA LEU A 191 8.07 -15.38 11.74
C LEU A 191 7.81 -13.95 12.22
N TYR A 192 7.32 -13.77 13.45
CA TYR A 192 7.14 -12.44 14.04
C TYR A 192 8.45 -11.71 14.28
N GLY A 193 9.47 -12.38 14.82
CA GLY A 193 10.80 -11.81 14.98
C GLY A 193 11.40 -11.36 13.64
N THR A 194 11.17 -12.15 12.59
CA THR A 194 11.62 -11.87 11.22
C THR A 194 10.95 -10.62 10.64
N ILE A 195 9.63 -10.48 10.74
CA ILE A 195 8.91 -9.40 10.04
C ILE A 195 8.71 -8.12 10.86
N LEU A 196 8.55 -8.23 12.19
CA LEU A 196 8.28 -7.06 13.06
C LEU A 196 9.57 -6.37 13.49
N SER A 197 10.54 -7.13 13.96
CA SER A 197 11.82 -6.60 14.45
C SER A 197 12.91 -6.61 13.39
N SER A 198 12.68 -7.25 12.23
CA SER A 198 13.71 -7.52 11.23
C SER A 198 14.88 -8.36 11.75
N GLY A 199 14.63 -9.23 12.74
CA GLY A 199 15.66 -10.06 13.38
C GLY A 199 16.35 -11.00 12.39
N GLY A 200 17.67 -10.89 12.27
CA GLY A 200 18.49 -11.76 11.44
C GLY A 200 18.61 -13.17 12.01
N GLU A 201 18.70 -13.29 13.34
CA GLU A 201 18.75 -14.57 14.03
C GLU A 201 17.44 -15.34 13.87
N ALA A 202 16.32 -14.62 13.87
CA ALA A 202 15.01 -15.19 13.63
C ALA A 202 14.89 -15.69 12.17
N ALA A 203 15.32 -14.88 11.20
CA ALA A 203 15.27 -15.23 9.79
C ALA A 203 16.16 -16.45 9.44
N ASN A 204 17.38 -16.50 9.99
CA ASN A 204 18.28 -17.63 9.79
C ASN A 204 17.80 -18.89 10.51
N SER A 205 17.34 -18.76 11.76
CA SER A 205 16.81 -19.91 12.49
C SER A 205 15.57 -20.48 11.80
N LEU A 206 14.72 -19.61 11.24
CA LEU A 206 13.58 -20.04 10.44
C LEU A 206 14.03 -20.85 9.21
N ALA A 207 15.05 -20.38 8.50
CA ALA A 207 15.63 -21.10 7.36
C ALA A 207 16.20 -22.47 7.76
N VAL A 208 16.96 -22.53 8.86
CA VAL A 208 17.55 -23.78 9.38
C VAL A 208 16.46 -24.78 9.80
N ASN A 209 15.43 -24.33 10.52
CA ASN A 209 14.36 -25.23 10.97
C ASN A 209 13.47 -25.71 9.81
N VAL A 210 13.41 -25.00 8.68
CA VAL A 210 12.63 -25.40 7.51
C VAL A 210 13.41 -26.31 6.56
N SER A 211 14.69 -26.01 6.31
CA SER A 211 15.47 -26.68 5.26
C SER A 211 16.69 -27.43 5.78
N GLY A 212 16.90 -27.49 7.09
CA GLY A 212 18.09 -28.07 7.73
C GLY A 212 19.30 -27.15 7.74
N ASP A 213 19.46 -26.28 6.73
CA ASP A 213 20.52 -25.28 6.64
C ASP A 213 20.12 -24.06 5.80
N VAL A 214 20.93 -23.01 5.89
CA VAL A 214 20.70 -21.73 5.19
C VAL A 214 20.86 -21.85 3.67
N ALA A 215 21.81 -22.65 3.17
CA ALA A 215 22.07 -22.77 1.74
C ALA A 215 20.89 -23.45 1.03
N SER A 216 20.41 -24.55 1.59
CA SER A 216 19.23 -25.28 1.13
C SER A 216 17.99 -24.37 1.12
N PHE A 217 17.81 -23.52 2.13
CA PHE A 217 16.71 -22.56 2.15
C PHE A 217 16.85 -21.46 1.07
N VAL A 218 18.07 -20.96 0.83
CA VAL A 218 18.35 -19.97 -0.24
C VAL A 218 18.05 -20.55 -1.63
N GLU A 219 18.23 -21.85 -1.84
CA GLU A 219 17.78 -22.51 -3.07
C GLU A 219 16.26 -22.43 -3.23
N LEU A 220 15.49 -22.64 -2.16
CA LEU A 220 14.02 -22.46 -2.18
C LEU A 220 13.63 -21.01 -2.45
N MET A 221 14.33 -20.03 -1.87
CA MET A 221 14.09 -18.61 -2.14
C MET A 221 14.29 -18.26 -3.61
N ASN A 222 15.36 -18.75 -4.23
CA ASN A 222 15.63 -18.50 -5.65
C ASN A 222 14.69 -19.29 -6.57
N ALA A 223 14.28 -20.50 -6.17
CA ALA A 223 13.24 -21.25 -6.87
C ALA A 223 11.89 -20.50 -6.86
N LYS A 224 11.51 -19.91 -5.71
CA LYS A 224 10.33 -19.05 -5.58
C LYS A 224 10.44 -17.80 -6.43
N ALA A 225 11.58 -17.12 -6.43
CA ALA A 225 11.81 -15.95 -7.27
C ALA A 225 11.59 -16.27 -8.76
N LYS A 226 12.10 -17.42 -9.22
CA LYS A 226 11.86 -17.91 -10.58
C LYS A 226 10.40 -18.25 -10.85
N GLN A 227 9.71 -18.88 -9.89
CA GLN A 227 8.27 -19.18 -10.00
C GLN A 227 7.42 -17.92 -10.16
N LEU A 228 7.81 -16.83 -9.50
CA LEU A 228 7.13 -15.52 -9.52
C LEU A 228 7.57 -14.62 -10.70
N ASP A 229 8.42 -15.12 -11.62
CA ASP A 229 9.00 -14.37 -12.75
C ASP A 229 9.82 -13.12 -12.33
N LEU A 230 10.47 -13.15 -11.15
CA LEU A 230 11.29 -12.06 -10.63
C LEU A 230 12.69 -12.03 -11.28
N LYS A 231 12.76 -11.55 -12.53
CA LYS A 231 13.99 -11.56 -13.38
C LYS A 231 15.15 -10.74 -12.83
N SER A 232 14.84 -9.73 -12.02
CA SER A 232 15.84 -8.83 -11.42
C SER A 232 16.13 -9.16 -9.97
N THR A 233 15.87 -10.38 -9.50
CA THR A 233 16.05 -10.77 -8.09
C THR A 233 16.95 -12.00 -7.94
N HIS A 234 17.88 -11.94 -6.98
CA HIS A 234 18.68 -13.08 -6.53
C HIS A 234 18.96 -12.98 -5.03
N PHE A 235 18.78 -14.08 -4.32
CA PHE A 235 18.99 -14.17 -2.87
C PHE A 235 20.23 -14.98 -2.54
N THR A 236 20.97 -14.55 -1.52
CA THR A 236 22.15 -15.27 -1.00
C THR A 236 22.08 -15.55 0.50
N SER A 237 21.08 -15.00 1.19
CA SER A 237 20.85 -15.15 2.62
C SER A 237 19.36 -14.91 2.91
N PRO A 238 18.82 -15.43 4.01
CA PRO A 238 17.44 -15.16 4.43
C PRO A 238 17.33 -13.89 5.30
N GLU A 239 18.41 -13.47 5.94
CA GLU A 239 18.47 -12.28 6.80
C GLU A 239 18.60 -10.97 6.00
N GLY A 240 19.20 -11.03 4.81
CA GLY A 240 19.37 -9.89 3.94
C GLY A 240 20.63 -9.05 4.18
N LEU A 241 21.67 -9.52 4.87
CA LEU A 241 22.94 -8.80 5.01
C LEU A 241 23.69 -8.69 3.66
N HIS A 242 24.65 -7.77 3.58
CA HIS A 242 25.21 -7.34 2.30
C HIS A 242 26.02 -8.44 1.61
N HIS A 243 25.70 -8.68 0.34
CA HIS A 243 26.43 -9.56 -0.55
C HIS A 243 26.30 -9.06 -1.98
N LYS A 244 27.39 -9.13 -2.76
CA LYS A 244 27.45 -8.58 -4.13
C LYS A 244 26.44 -9.22 -5.11
N GLU A 245 26.14 -10.50 -4.89
CA GLU A 245 25.18 -11.23 -5.72
C GLU A 245 23.73 -11.08 -5.20
N GLN A 246 23.50 -10.44 -4.05
CA GLN A 246 22.15 -10.25 -3.52
C GLN A 246 21.55 -8.95 -4.03
N TYR A 247 20.58 -9.08 -4.92
CA TYR A 247 19.93 -7.93 -5.57
C TYR A 247 18.44 -8.19 -5.79
N THR A 248 17.67 -7.09 -5.91
CA THR A 248 16.29 -7.10 -6.38
C THR A 248 16.00 -5.88 -7.24
#